data_AF-A0A9D8EJD5-F1
#
_entry.id   AF-A0A9D8EJD5-F1
#
_cell.length_a   1.000
_cell.length_b   1.000
_cell.length_c   1.000
_cell.angle_alpha   90.00
_cell.angle_beta   90.00
_cell.angle_gamma   90.00
#
_symmetry.space_group_name_H-M   'P 1'
#
loop_
_entity.id
_entity.type
_entity.pdbx_description
1 polymer ?
#
loop_
_entity_poly.entity_id
_entity_poly.type
_entity_poly.pdbx_seq_one_letter_code
_entity_poly.pdbx_strand_id
1 'polypeptide(L)' 'MLREFKADLHIHTSLSPCADEEMFPKRIIEQAKMNNLDIIGICDHNSAENV' A
#
# COMPACT_ATOMS: atom_id res chain seq x y z
N MET A 1 29.36 -2.81 0.85
CA MET A 1 28.24 -2.56 1.79
C MET A 1 26.94 -2.93 1.10
N LEU A 2 25.97 -3.46 1.85
CA LEU A 2 24.62 -3.73 1.32
C LEU A 2 23.80 -2.43 1.39
N ARG A 3 22.87 -2.24 0.45
CA ARG A 3 21.95 -1.10 0.43
C ARG A 3 20.81 -1.34 1.42
N GLU A 4 20.50 -0.34 2.23
CA GLU A 4 19.33 -0.30 3.09
C GLU A 4 18.11 0.25 2.33
N PHE A 5 16.92 -0.24 2.66
CA PHE A 5 15.65 0.18 2.09
C PHE A 5 14.64 0.43 3.20
N LYS A 6 13.93 1.56 3.13
CA LYS A 6 12.80 1.85 4.03
C LYS A 6 11.54 1.27 3.40
N ALA A 7 10.88 0.36 4.12
CA ALA A 7 9.73 -0.37 3.58
C ALA A 7 8.53 -0.37 4.54
N ASP A 8 7.33 -0.29 3.96
CA ASP A 8 6.09 -0.68 4.62
C ASP A 8 5.47 -1.82 3.82
N LEU A 9 5.44 -3.01 4.41
CA LEU A 9 5.07 -4.23 3.69
C LEU A 9 3.64 -4.69 3.96
N HIS A 10 2.83 -3.89 4.67
CA HIS A 10 1.49 -4.27 5.05
C HIS A 10 0.51 -3.11 4.88
N ILE A 11 0.19 -2.80 3.62
CA ILE A 11 -0.77 -1.77 3.25
C ILE A 11 -2.01 -2.41 2.64
N HIS A 12 -3.19 -2.03 3.13
CA HIS A 12 -4.46 -2.34 2.48
C HIS A 12 -4.83 -1.23 1.47
N THR A 13 -5.45 -1.59 0.37
CA THR A 13 -6.12 -0.65 -0.54
C THR A 13 -7.62 -0.64 -0.25
N SER A 14 -8.34 0.27 -0.91
CA SER A 14 -9.80 0.34 -0.91
C SER A 14 -10.50 -0.96 -1.32
N LEU A 15 -9.77 -1.97 -1.83
CA LEU A 15 -10.30 -3.31 -2.09
C LEU A 15 -10.47 -4.14 -0.81
N SER A 16 -9.77 -3.83 0.28
CA SER A 16 -9.96 -4.55 1.54
C SER A 16 -11.24 -4.11 2.24
N PRO A 17 -12.01 -5.05 2.85
CA PRO A 17 -13.22 -4.73 3.60
C PRO A 17 -12.96 -3.91 4.87
N CYS A 18 -11.71 -3.87 5.33
CA CYS A 18 -11.26 -3.10 6.49
C CYS A 18 -10.58 -1.78 6.13
N ALA A 19 -10.46 -1.45 4.83
CA ALA A 19 -9.83 -0.23 4.38
C ALA A 19 -10.84 0.92 4.26
N ASP A 20 -10.33 2.15 4.34
CA ASP A 20 -11.10 3.36 4.08
C ASP A 20 -11.34 3.52 2.56
N GLU A 21 -12.44 4.18 2.18
CA GLU A 21 -12.73 4.52 0.79
C GLU A 21 -11.59 5.35 0.18
N GLU A 22 -10.92 6.21 0.96
CA GLU A 22 -9.82 7.04 0.45
C GLU A 22 -8.52 6.28 0.11
N MET A 23 -8.44 4.97 0.42
CA MET A 23 -7.24 4.14 0.22
C MET A 23 -7.06 3.69 -1.25
N PHE A 24 -7.25 4.61 -2.20
CA PHE A 24 -7.02 4.35 -3.62
C PHE A 24 -5.51 4.34 -3.96
N PRO A 25 -5.08 3.59 -5.00
CA PRO A 25 -3.66 3.42 -5.32
C PRO A 25 -2.84 4.71 -5.43
N LYS A 26 -3.42 5.79 -6.00
CA LYS A 26 -2.74 7.08 -6.15
C LYS A 26 -2.38 7.72 -4.80
N ARG A 27 -3.32 7.70 -3.84
CA ARG A 27 -3.12 8.25 -2.50
C ARG A 27 -2.07 7.47 -1.73
N ILE A 28 -2.11 6.14 -1.83
CA ILE A 28 -1.11 5.26 -1.21
C ILE A 28 0.30 5.59 -1.71
N ILE A 29 0.48 5.79 -3.03
CA ILE A 29 1.78 6.17 -3.61
C ILE A 29 2.21 7.57 -3.16
N GLU A 30 1.30 8.55 -3.14
CA GLU A 30 1.59 9.90 -2.64
C GLU A 30 2.07 9.86 -1.19
N GLN A 31 1.38 9.11 -0.33
CA GLN A 31 1.73 8.95 1.08
C GLN A 31 3.07 8.21 1.26
N ALA A 32 3.33 7.16 0.47
CA ALA A 32 4.61 6.45 0.50
C ALA A 32 5.79 7.36 0.13
N LYS A 33 5.60 8.22 -0.89
CA LYS A 33 6.59 9.24 -1.28
C LYS A 33 6.81 10.27 -0.18
N MET A 34 5.74 10.79 0.42
CA MET A 34 5.84 11.72 1.55
C MET A 34 6.60 11.11 2.74
N ASN A 35 6.48 9.80 2.94
CA ASN A 35 7.14 9.05 4.00
C ASN A 35 8.55 8.55 3.63
N ASN A 36 9.04 8.84 2.42
CA ASN A 36 10.31 8.36 1.88
C ASN A 36 10.46 6.82 1.95
N LEU A 37 9.39 6.09 1.62
CA LEU A 37 9.45 4.63 1.49
C LEU A 37 10.03 4.26 0.12
N ASP A 38 11.01 3.36 0.13
CA ASP A 38 11.59 2.77 -1.09
C ASP A 38 10.74 1.62 -1.62
N ILE A 39 10.06 0.89 -0.72
CA ILE A 39 9.29 -0.31 -1.04
C ILE A 39 7.96 -0.26 -0.29
N ILE A 40 6.87 -0.62 -0.99
CA ILE A 40 5.58 -0.86 -0.36
C ILE A 40 5.04 -2.25 -0.72
N GLY A 41 4.41 -2.91 0.25
CA GLY A 41 3.72 -4.19 0.08
C GLY A 41 2.22 -4.02 0.25
N ILE A 42 1.47 -4.42 -0.79
CA ILE A 42 0.01 -4.43 -0.75
C ILE A 42 -0.48 -5.79 -0.26
N CYS A 43 -1.30 -5.80 0.78
CA CYS A 43 -1.76 -7.00 1.49
C CYS A 43 -3.29 -7.00 1.61
N ASP A 44 -4.00 -6.83 0.49
CA ASP A 44 -5.45 -6.84 0.54
C ASP A 44 -6.02 -8.17 1.03
N HIS A 45 -7.08 -8.12 1.83
CA HIS A 45 -7.89 -9.29 2.16
C HIS A 45 -8.72 -9.66 0.93
N ASN A 46 -8.05 -10.23 -0.07
CA ASN A 46 -8.58 -10.87 -1.29
C ASN A 46 -10.10 -10.69 -1.49
N SER A 47 -10.52 -9.52 -1.98
CA SER A 47 -11.89 -9.28 -2.43
C SER A 47 -11.95 -9.76 -3.88
N ALA A 48 -12.37 -11.02 -4.05
CA ALA A 48 -12.46 -11.70 -5.34
C ALA A 48 -13.61 -11.15 -6.22
N GLU A 49 -13.75 -9.82 -6.34
CA GLU A 49 -14.78 -9.17 -7.16
C GLU A 49 -14.24 -8.02 -8.04
N ASN A 50 -12.97 -8.08 -8.45
CA ASN A 50 -12.54 -7.29 -9.60
C ASN A 50 -13.00 -8.01 -10.89
N VAL A 51 -14.16 -7.61 -11.43
CA VAL A 51 -14.60 -7.91 -12.81
C VAL A 51 -14.07 -6.85 -13.75
#